data_AF-A0A4R0NI47-F1
#
_entry.id   AF-A0A4R0NI47-F1
#
_cell.length_a   1.000
_cell.length_b   1.000
_cell.length_c   1.000
_cell.angle_alpha   90.00
_cell.angle_beta   90.00
_cell.angle_gamma   90.00
#
_symmetry.space_group_name_H-M   'P 1'
#
loop_
_entity.id
_entity.type
_entity.pdbx_description
1 polymer ?
#
loop_
_entity_poly.entity_id
_entity_poly.type
_entity_poly.pdbx_seq_one_letter_code
_entity_poly.pdbx_strand_id
1 'polypeptide(L)'
;MSYQVDFKSILIGFLSAALLIGAFSFKDEASEKEGRYQTSVAESGVVILDTKTGAYIMSMNLSNYNWQKGDFSTTHRLSKAK
;
A
#
# COMPACT_ATOMS: atom_id res chain seq x y z
N MET A 1 -13.38 -38.59 -34.04
CA MET A 1 -12.95 -38.45 -32.63
C MET A 1 -14.02 -37.69 -31.88
N SER A 2 -14.71 -38.33 -30.94
CA SER A 2 -15.66 -37.66 -30.04
C SER A 2 -14.93 -37.40 -28.73
N TYR A 3 -14.63 -36.14 -28.44
CA TYR A 3 -14.09 -35.74 -27.15
C TYR A 3 -15.27 -35.64 -26.17
N GLN A 4 -15.69 -36.76 -25.60
CA GLN A 4 -16.59 -36.75 -24.46
C GLN A 4 -15.79 -36.34 -23.23
N VAL A 5 -15.96 -35.09 -22.82
CA VAL A 5 -15.39 -34.60 -21.58
C VAL A 5 -16.22 -35.16 -20.43
N ASP A 6 -15.60 -36.01 -19.59
CA ASP A 6 -16.25 -36.53 -18.39
C ASP A 6 -16.51 -35.39 -17.41
N PHE A 7 -17.76 -35.31 -16.91
CA PHE A 7 -18.20 -34.30 -15.96
C PHE A 7 -17.34 -34.29 -14.69
N LYS A 8 -16.82 -35.45 -14.26
CA LYS A 8 -15.90 -35.55 -13.12
C LYS A 8 -14.60 -34.78 -13.36
N SER A 9 -14.07 -34.85 -14.58
CA SER A 9 -12.84 -34.14 -14.98
C SER A 9 -13.05 -32.63 -15.03
N ILE A 10 -14.24 -32.19 -15.48
CA ILE A 10 -14.63 -30.77 -15.46
C ILE A 10 -14.69 -30.26 -14.02
N LEU A 11 -15.30 -31.04 -13.11
CA LEU A 11 -15.43 -30.66 -11.71
C LEU A 11 -14.07 -30.51 -11.01
N ILE A 12 -13.14 -31.43 -11.28
CA ILE A 12 -11.78 -31.39 -10.74
C ILE A 12 -11.00 -30.19 -11.30
N GLY A 13 -11.14 -29.90 -12.60
CA GLY A 13 -10.54 -28.72 -13.22
C GLY A 13 -11.07 -27.42 -12.63
N PHE A 14 -12.39 -27.33 -12.42
CA PHE A 14 -13.04 -26.19 -11.80
C PHE A 14 -12.59 -25.98 -10.35
N LEU A 15 -12.55 -27.06 -9.55
CA LEU A 15 -12.09 -27.00 -8.16
C LEU A 15 -10.64 -26.52 -8.06
N SER A 16 -9.78 -27.01 -8.96
CA SER A 16 -8.37 -26.62 -9.02
C SER A 16 -8.20 -25.14 -9.40
N ALA A 17 -8.96 -24.66 -10.38
CA ALA A 17 -8.95 -23.25 -10.78
C ALA A 17 -9.49 -22.34 -9.66
N ALA A 18 -10.58 -22.74 -9.00
CA ALA A 18 -11.15 -21.99 -7.89
C ALA A 18 -10.19 -21.89 -6.69
N LEU A 19 -9.46 -22.96 -6.38
CA LEU A 19 -8.43 -22.97 -5.34
C LEU A 19 -7.27 -22.02 -5.67
N LEU A 20 -6.80 -22.00 -6.92
CA LEU A 20 -5.75 -21.08 -7.36
C LEU A 20 -6.23 -19.63 -7.25
N ILE A 21 -7.43 -19.31 -7.78
CA ILE A 21 -8.02 -17.97 -7.70
C ILE A 21 -8.17 -17.55 -6.24
N GLY A 22 -8.69 -18.43 -5.37
CA GLY A 22 -8.80 -18.17 -3.94
C GLY A 22 -7.46 -17.90 -3.28
N ALA A 23 -6.44 -18.72 -3.57
CA ALA A 23 -5.09 -18.55 -3.01
C ALA A 23 -4.43 -17.22 -3.44
N PHE A 24 -4.66 -16.76 -4.67
CA PHE A 24 -4.12 -15.49 -5.15
C PHE A 24 -4.97 -14.27 -4.77
N SER A 25 -6.27 -14.45 -4.51
CA SER A 25 -7.19 -13.37 -4.13
C SER A 25 -6.94 -12.82 -2.72
N PHE A 26 -6.27 -13.56 -1.84
CA PHE A 26 -5.92 -13.09 -0.48
C PHE A 26 -4.67 -12.21 -0.43
N LYS A 27 -4.09 -11.86 -1.58
CA LYS A 27 -2.79 -11.18 -1.63
C LYS A 27 -2.85 -9.65 -1.66
N ASP A 28 -4.05 -9.05 -1.62
CA ASP A 28 -4.23 -7.63 -1.94
C ASP A 28 -4.71 -6.71 -0.81
N GLU A 29 -4.56 -7.11 0.46
CA GLU A 29 -4.66 -6.17 1.60
C GLU A 29 -3.57 -6.37 2.64
N ALA A 30 -2.43 -6.95 2.25
CA ALA A 30 -1.22 -6.71 3.02
C ALA A 30 -0.81 -5.26 2.74
N SER A 31 -1.40 -4.32 3.51
CA SER A 31 -0.89 -2.97 3.72
C SER A 31 0.63 -3.04 3.61
N GLU A 32 1.18 -2.38 2.59
CA GLU A 32 2.61 -2.32 2.32
C GLU A 32 3.34 -2.34 3.65
N LYS A 33 4.03 -3.46 3.96
CA LYS A 33 4.75 -3.72 5.21
C LYS A 33 5.03 -2.41 5.93
N GLU A 34 4.34 -2.12 7.04
CA GLU A 34 4.43 -0.84 7.75
C GLU A 34 5.88 -0.34 7.75
N GLY A 35 6.17 0.56 6.81
CA GLY A 35 7.47 1.16 6.70
C GLY A 35 7.69 1.98 7.96
N ARG A 36 8.95 2.23 8.32
CA ARG A 36 9.24 3.19 9.39
C ARG A 36 8.55 4.53 9.13
N TYR A 37 8.41 4.91 7.86
CA TYR A 37 7.71 6.11 7.45
C TYR A 37 6.50 5.74 6.59
N GLN A 38 5.34 6.28 6.95
CA GLN A 38 4.10 6.17 6.20
C GLN A 38 3.72 7.55 5.66
N THR A 39 3.36 7.62 4.38
CA THR A 39 2.95 8.87 3.73
C THR A 39 1.46 8.81 3.38
N SER A 40 0.72 9.85 3.74
CA SER A 40 -0.68 10.04 3.33
C SER A 40 -0.82 11.38 2.62
N VAL A 41 -1.49 11.35 1.47
CA VAL A 41 -1.73 12.52 0.63
C VAL A 41 -3.23 12.77 0.56
N ALA A 42 -3.66 13.99 0.87
CA ALA A 42 -5.04 14.45 0.76
C ALA A 42 -5.06 15.78 -0.02
N GLU A 43 -6.25 16.22 -0.42
CA GLU A 43 -6.44 17.50 -1.12
C GLU A 43 -5.92 18.70 -0.27
N SER A 44 -5.99 18.57 1.06
CA SER A 44 -5.54 19.57 2.02
C SER A 44 -4.03 19.52 2.32
N GLY A 45 -3.28 18.54 1.81
CA GLY A 45 -1.84 18.45 2.07
C GLY A 45 -1.26 17.04 2.08
N VAL A 46 0.02 16.97 2.44
CA VAL A 46 0.79 15.72 2.60
C VAL A 46 1.21 15.58 4.06
N VAL A 47 1.08 14.37 4.59
CA VAL A 47 1.55 13.97 5.92
C VAL A 47 2.52 12.81 5.79
N ILE A 48 3.67 12.92 6.45
CA ILE A 48 4.65 11.83 6.59
C ILE A 48 4.77 11.50 8.09
N LEU A 49 4.48 10.27 8.47
CA LEU A 49 4.45 9.77 9.84
C LEU A 49 5.62 8.79 10.08
N ASP A 50 6.42 9.00 11.12
CA ASP A 50 7.32 7.96 11.66
C ASP A 50 6.49 7.04 12.57
N THR A 51 6.19 5.84 12.07
CA THR A 51 5.34 4.85 12.75
C THR A 51 5.96 4.32 14.05
N LYS A 52 7.27 4.48 14.24
CA LYS A 52 7.95 4.07 15.49
C LYS A 52 7.85 5.09 16.61
N THR A 53 7.79 6.38 16.27
CA THR A 53 7.86 7.47 17.27
C THR A 53 6.58 8.29 17.36
N GLY A 54 5.68 8.19 16.38
CA GLY A 54 4.49 9.02 16.25
C GLY A 54 4.78 10.45 15.77
N ALA A 55 6.04 10.78 15.55
CA ALA A 55 6.49 12.06 15.01
C ALA A 55 5.98 12.20 13.56
N TYR A 56 5.47 13.38 13.18
CA TYR A 56 4.97 13.61 11.83
C TYR A 56 5.42 14.94 11.25
N ILE A 57 5.51 14.99 9.92
CA ILE A 57 5.73 16.20 9.12
C ILE A 57 4.47 16.43 8.29
N MET A 58 3.94 17.65 8.28
CA MET A 58 2.78 18.02 7.50
C MET A 58 3.10 19.22 6.61
N SER A 59 2.70 19.16 5.35
CA SER A 59 2.70 20.30 4.43
C SER A 59 1.29 20.53 3.91
N MET A 60 0.71 21.68 4.27
CA MET A 60 -0.63 22.09 3.83
C MET A 60 -0.61 22.86 2.50
N ASN A 61 0.58 23.18 1.98
CA ASN A 61 0.72 23.99 0.77
C ASN A 61 1.42 23.19 -0.32
N LEU A 62 0.61 22.56 -1.18
CA LEU A 62 1.08 21.77 -2.31
C LEU A 62 1.40 22.61 -3.56
N SER A 63 1.22 23.94 -3.51
CA SER A 63 1.44 24.81 -4.68
C SER A 63 2.91 24.88 -5.12
N ASN A 64 3.85 24.49 -4.25
CA ASN A 64 5.28 24.56 -4.51
C ASN A 64 5.88 23.14 -4.51
N TYR A 65 5.76 22.45 -5.65
CA TYR A 65 6.22 21.07 -5.89
C TYR A 65 7.75 20.89 -5.96
N ASN A 66 8.51 21.71 -5.24
CA ASN A 66 9.95 21.58 -5.21
C ASN A 66 10.35 20.45 -4.27
N TRP A 67 11.18 19.54 -4.78
CA TRP A 67 11.79 18.48 -3.96
C TRP A 67 12.61 19.11 -2.84
N GLN A 68 12.15 18.93 -1.60
CA GLN A 68 12.91 19.35 -0.42
C GLN A 68 13.74 18.18 0.07
N LYS A 69 15.04 18.24 -0.17
CA LYS A 69 15.99 17.27 0.39
C LYS A 69 16.15 17.57 1.88
N GLY A 70 15.94 16.56 2.72
CA GLY A 70 16.10 16.70 4.15
C GLY A 70 16.00 15.38 4.89
N ASP A 71 16.49 15.40 6.13
CA ASP A 71 16.29 14.31 7.09
C ASP A 71 14.99 14.52 7.88
N PHE A 72 14.25 13.43 8.13
CA PHE A 72 12.96 13.49 8.80
C PHE A 72 13.04 14.16 10.18
N SER A 73 14.03 13.78 11.01
CA SER A 73 14.15 14.30 12.38
C SER A 73 14.45 15.79 12.40
N THR A 74 15.30 16.23 11.46
CA THR A 74 15.67 17.65 11.33
C THR A 74 14.48 18.46 10.85
N THR A 75 13.76 17.99 9.83
CA THR A 75 12.59 18.67 9.28
C THR A 75 11.46 18.77 10.29
N HIS A 76 11.17 17.71 11.03
CA HIS A 76 10.20 17.75 12.13
C HIS A 76 10.60 18.80 13.18
N ARG A 77 11.87 18.82 13.60
CA ARG A 77 12.34 19.77 14.62
C ARG A 77 12.16 21.22 14.16
N LEU A 78 12.49 21.51 12.91
CA LEU A 78 12.33 22.84 12.32
C LEU A 78 10.85 23.23 12.18
N SER A 79 9.97 22.28 11.84
CA SER A 79 8.53 22.52 11.75
C SER A 79 7.89 22.88 13.10
N LYS A 80 8.45 22.41 14.22
CA LYS A 80 7.96 22.75 15.58
C LYS A 80 8.43 24.14 16.03
N ALA A 81 9.51 24.66 15.45
CA ALA A 81 10.12 25.92 15.86
C ALA A 81 9.52 27.16 15.17
N LYS A 82 8.59 26.95 14.22
CA LYS A 82 7.91 27.99 13.46
C LYS A 82 6.45 28.07 13.89
#